data_AF-A0A6B7HJ25-F1
#
_entry.id   AF-A0A6B7HJ25-F1
#
_cell.length_a   1.000
_cell.length_b   1.000
_cell.length_c   1.000
_cell.angle_alpha   90.00
_cell.angle_beta   90.00
_cell.angle_gamma   90.00
#
_symmetry.space_group_name_H-M   'P 1'
#
loop_
_entity.id
_entity.type
_entity.pdbx_description
1 polymer ?
#
loop_
_entity_poly.entity_id
_entity_poly.type
_entity_poly.pdbx_seq_one_letter_code
_entity_poly.pdbx_strand_id
1 'polypeptide(L)'
;MRPEFFTNRYGLIVDYLAEFFREMRKRSFADAIEKYFKLGNNLNQRDVIAVRKTVSGLMKLLYPHGQFNKEDVRLCLEYALQVRRRVKEQLKKIGGMEFYDVHFSYIDNDTLEEHFVSVKEQGGGGLIPDGPAKPGFLYTIGLSNKGMPGLYRLELQVTKGSGKLATSGLWNSSSAKEQVKIAFDYFKANASRISVAAKSWSMTSICMWWNYRIPGHLVIWLCRV
;
A
#
# COMPACT_ATOMS: atom_id res chain seq x y z
N MET A 1 29.41 -35.21 7.44
CA MET A 1 29.66 -34.28 6.31
C MET A 1 30.51 -35.04 5.30
N ARG A 2 30.04 -35.27 4.06
CA ARG A 2 30.76 -36.11 3.08
C ARG A 2 31.93 -35.34 2.45
N PRO A 3 33.10 -35.96 2.22
CA PRO A 3 34.28 -35.30 1.65
C PRO A 3 34.09 -34.74 0.23
N GLU A 4 33.09 -35.25 -0.51
CA GLU A 4 32.76 -34.85 -1.89
C GLU A 4 32.31 -33.38 -2.01
N PHE A 5 31.91 -32.74 -0.91
CA PHE A 5 31.47 -31.34 -0.91
C PHE A 5 32.62 -30.33 -0.75
N PHE A 6 33.85 -30.79 -0.54
CA PHE A 6 35.00 -29.90 -0.41
C PHE A 6 35.63 -29.60 -1.78
N THR A 7 35.90 -28.32 -2.02
CA THR A 7 36.67 -27.86 -3.17
C THR A 7 38.14 -28.23 -3.01
N ASN A 8 38.76 -28.80 -4.05
CA ASN A 8 40.21 -29.06 -4.13
C ASN A 8 41.04 -27.81 -4.46
N ARG A 9 40.39 -26.65 -4.68
CA ARG A 9 41.06 -25.35 -4.88
C ARG A 9 41.10 -24.58 -3.57
N TYR A 10 42.06 -23.67 -3.44
CA TYR A 10 42.12 -22.70 -2.34
C TYR A 10 40.72 -22.14 -2.09
N GLY A 11 40.21 -22.35 -0.87
CA GLY A 11 38.97 -21.75 -0.42
C GLY A 11 39.08 -20.23 -0.51
N LEU A 12 37.94 -19.53 -0.41
CA LEU A 12 37.92 -18.07 -0.38
C LEU A 12 38.75 -17.60 0.82
N ILE A 13 40.02 -17.23 0.60
CA ILE A 13 40.89 -16.74 1.65
C ILE A 13 40.26 -15.42 2.12
N VAL A 14 40.02 -15.32 3.43
CA VAL A 14 39.31 -14.19 4.04
C VAL A 14 39.98 -12.86 3.67
N ASP A 15 41.30 -12.84 3.48
CA ASP A 15 42.07 -11.66 3.09
C ASP A 15 41.70 -11.15 1.69
N TYR A 16 41.47 -12.03 0.72
CA TYR A 16 41.01 -11.62 -0.63
C TYR A 16 39.59 -11.04 -0.58
N LEU A 17 38.72 -11.61 0.26
CA LEU A 17 37.38 -11.06 0.46
C LEU A 17 37.44 -9.68 1.14
N ALA A 18 38.32 -9.51 2.13
CA ALA A 18 38.53 -8.25 2.81
C ALA A 18 39.07 -7.17 1.85
N GLU A 19 40.05 -7.49 1.02
CA GLU A 19 40.55 -6.62 -0.06
C GLU A 19 39.44 -6.26 -1.05
N PHE A 20 38.65 -7.24 -1.48
CA PHE A 20 37.52 -7.03 -2.38
C PHE A 20 36.49 -6.05 -1.79
N PHE A 21 36.08 -6.23 -0.53
CA PHE A 21 35.17 -5.29 0.13
C PHE A 21 35.77 -3.91 0.31
N ARG A 22 37.09 -3.82 0.55
CA ARG A 22 37.78 -2.54 0.65
C ARG A 22 37.75 -1.77 -0.68
N GLU A 23 37.94 -2.46 -1.80
CA GLU A 23 37.86 -1.85 -3.12
C GLU A 23 36.42 -1.49 -3.52
N MET A 24 35.45 -2.39 -3.26
CA MET A 24 34.03 -2.14 -3.51
C MET A 24 33.45 -1.03 -2.62
N ARG A 25 34.06 -0.71 -1.47
CA ARG A 25 33.66 0.42 -0.63
C ARG A 25 33.88 1.77 -1.33
N LYS A 26 34.91 1.89 -2.18
CA LYS A 26 35.22 3.12 -2.93
C LYS A 26 34.21 3.42 -4.03
N ARG A 27 33.61 2.38 -4.60
CA ARG A 27 32.59 2.50 -5.66
C ARG A 27 31.22 2.84 -5.06
N SER A 28 30.42 3.66 -5.73
CA SER A 28 29.03 3.95 -5.31
C SER A 28 28.06 3.60 -6.42
N PHE A 29 26.97 2.92 -6.07
CA PHE A 29 25.84 2.63 -6.97
C PHE A 29 24.56 3.32 -6.48
N ALA A 30 24.68 4.41 -5.72
CA ALA A 30 23.52 5.15 -5.21
C ALA A 30 22.66 5.74 -6.34
N ASP A 31 23.28 6.07 -7.47
CA ASP A 31 22.65 6.70 -8.62
C ASP A 31 21.96 5.69 -9.55
N ALA A 32 22.14 4.38 -9.30
CA ALA A 32 21.50 3.33 -10.08
C ALA A 32 19.97 3.37 -10.00
N ILE A 33 19.43 3.83 -8.86
CA ILE A 33 17.98 3.98 -8.65
C ILE A 33 17.42 5.05 -9.58
N GLU A 34 18.06 6.22 -9.66
CA GLU A 34 17.53 7.40 -10.36
C GLU A 34 17.35 7.17 -11.87
N LYS A 35 18.10 6.23 -12.44
CA LYS A 35 17.98 5.84 -13.86
C LYS A 35 16.61 5.23 -14.17
N TYR A 36 16.03 4.47 -13.24
CA TYR A 36 14.84 3.64 -13.51
C TYR A 36 13.64 4.00 -12.64
N PHE A 37 13.87 4.49 -11.41
CA PHE A 37 12.83 4.69 -10.41
C PHE A 37 12.99 6.03 -9.69
N LYS A 38 11.86 6.58 -9.23
CA LYS A 38 11.79 7.71 -8.30
C LYS A 38 11.17 7.25 -6.99
N LEU A 39 11.69 7.75 -5.87
CA LEU A 39 11.09 7.47 -4.56
C LEU A 39 9.86 8.37 -4.37
N GLY A 40 8.83 7.84 -3.70
CA GLY A 40 7.59 8.58 -3.42
C GLY A 40 7.80 9.77 -2.48
N ASN A 41 6.82 10.68 -2.46
CA ASN A 41 6.90 11.95 -1.71
C ASN A 41 6.81 11.79 -0.18
N ASN A 42 6.36 10.63 0.29
CA ASN A 42 6.16 10.33 1.71
C ASN A 42 7.45 9.83 2.41
N LEU A 43 8.59 9.84 1.71
CA LEU A 43 9.87 9.47 2.29
C LEU A 43 10.58 10.71 2.85
N ASN A 44 10.91 10.65 4.14
CA ASN A 44 11.75 11.65 4.79
C ASN A 44 13.19 11.56 4.22
N GLN A 45 13.95 12.65 4.22
CA GLN A 45 15.32 12.70 3.68
C GLN A 45 16.24 11.65 4.31
N ARG A 46 16.08 11.37 5.62
CA ARG A 46 16.81 10.30 6.31
C ARG A 46 16.49 8.91 5.75
N ASP A 47 15.22 8.67 5.41
CA ASP A 47 14.76 7.42 4.83
C ASP A 47 15.28 7.25 3.40
N VAL A 48 15.25 8.32 2.60
CA VAL A 48 15.81 8.34 1.24
C VAL A 48 17.30 7.98 1.24
N ILE A 49 18.08 8.62 2.12
CA ILE A 49 19.52 8.34 2.23
C ILE A 49 19.77 6.88 2.66
N ALA A 50 18.98 6.37 3.61
CA ALA A 50 19.10 4.98 4.06
C ALA A 50 18.81 4.00 2.93
N VAL A 51 17.71 4.18 2.19
CA VAL A 51 17.32 3.32 1.06
C VAL A 51 18.40 3.34 -0.03
N ARG A 52 18.88 4.54 -0.43
CA ARG A 52 19.95 4.67 -1.43
C ARG A 52 21.23 3.94 -1.03
N LYS A 53 21.62 4.05 0.25
CA LYS A 53 22.80 3.34 0.77
C LYS A 53 22.59 1.82 0.81
N THR A 54 21.40 1.36 1.19
CA THR A 54 21.07 -0.07 1.21
C THR A 54 21.07 -0.67 -0.19
N VAL A 55 20.44 -0.02 -1.17
CA VAL A 55 20.48 -0.48 -2.57
C VAL A 55 21.90 -0.48 -3.10
N SER A 56 22.67 0.59 -2.88
CA SER A 56 24.09 0.64 -3.27
C SER A 56 24.90 -0.52 -2.66
N GLY A 57 24.64 -0.88 -1.40
CA GLY A 57 25.25 -2.04 -0.75
C GLY A 57 24.86 -3.37 -1.41
N LEU A 58 23.56 -3.58 -1.68
CA LEU A 58 23.06 -4.80 -2.33
C LEU A 58 23.59 -4.96 -3.75
N MET A 59 23.64 -3.86 -4.52
CA MET A 59 24.19 -3.87 -5.87
C MET A 59 25.66 -4.29 -5.89
N LYS A 60 26.46 -3.88 -4.90
CA LYS A 60 27.86 -4.32 -4.78
C LYS A 60 28.00 -5.81 -4.53
N LEU A 61 27.06 -6.40 -3.78
CA LEU A 61 27.10 -7.81 -3.41
C LEU A 61 26.58 -8.71 -4.53
N LEU A 62 25.47 -8.32 -5.17
CA LEU A 62 24.78 -9.13 -6.18
C LEU A 62 25.34 -8.88 -7.59
N TYR A 63 25.68 -7.64 -7.92
CA TYR A 63 26.13 -7.22 -9.26
C TYR A 63 27.49 -6.48 -9.19
N PRO A 64 28.55 -7.13 -8.67
CA PRO A 64 29.86 -6.47 -8.50
C PRO A 64 30.52 -6.04 -9.82
N HIS A 65 30.11 -6.67 -10.93
CA HIS A 65 30.56 -6.41 -12.29
C HIS A 65 29.89 -5.17 -12.92
N GLY A 66 28.89 -4.57 -12.26
CA GLY A 66 28.28 -3.31 -12.67
C GLY A 66 27.32 -3.41 -13.87
N GLN A 67 27.02 -4.62 -14.35
CA GLN A 67 25.96 -4.85 -15.33
C GLN A 67 24.70 -5.27 -14.57
N PHE A 68 23.63 -4.50 -14.73
CA PHE A 68 22.37 -4.75 -14.09
C PHE A 68 21.24 -4.18 -14.95
N ASN A 69 20.13 -4.89 -14.96
CA ASN A 69 18.91 -4.46 -15.64
C ASN A 69 17.98 -3.72 -14.67
N LYS A 70 16.90 -3.15 -15.21
CA LYS A 70 15.86 -2.49 -14.43
C LYS A 70 15.29 -3.39 -13.33
N GLU A 71 15.01 -4.66 -13.65
CA GLU A 71 14.45 -5.62 -12.69
C GLU A 71 15.40 -5.98 -11.54
N ASP A 72 16.69 -6.01 -11.82
CA ASP A 72 17.72 -6.26 -10.80
C ASP A 72 17.75 -5.12 -9.77
N VAL A 73 17.66 -3.88 -10.26
CA VAL A 73 17.54 -2.68 -9.41
C VAL A 73 16.21 -2.68 -8.65
N ARG A 74 15.11 -3.09 -9.31
CA ARG A 74 13.78 -3.19 -8.70
C ARG A 74 13.79 -4.14 -7.50
N LEU A 75 14.38 -5.32 -7.64
CA LEU A 75 14.51 -6.30 -6.57
C LEU A 75 15.26 -5.74 -5.36
N CYS A 76 16.39 -5.07 -5.61
CA CYS A 76 17.19 -4.44 -4.55
C CYS A 76 16.43 -3.29 -3.87
N LEU A 77 15.70 -2.49 -4.65
CA LEU A 77 14.90 -1.36 -4.17
C LEU A 77 13.73 -1.82 -3.30
N GLU A 78 12.95 -2.81 -3.76
CA GLU A 78 11.84 -3.38 -3.00
C GLU A 78 12.32 -3.92 -1.65
N TYR A 79 13.42 -4.68 -1.64
CA TYR A 79 13.99 -5.19 -0.41
C TYR A 79 14.46 -4.06 0.53
N ALA A 80 15.14 -3.05 0.00
CA ALA A 80 15.58 -1.90 0.79
C ALA A 80 14.41 -1.14 1.43
N LEU A 81 13.32 -0.95 0.68
CA LEU A 81 12.08 -0.32 1.17
C LEU A 81 11.40 -1.18 2.23
N GLN A 82 11.31 -2.50 2.06
CA GLN A 82 10.75 -3.41 3.06
C GLN A 82 11.51 -3.35 4.38
N VAL A 83 12.84 -3.43 4.35
CA VAL A 83 13.66 -3.36 5.55
C VAL A 83 13.53 -2.00 6.23
N ARG A 84 13.52 -0.90 5.46
CA ARG A 84 13.33 0.44 6.04
C ARG A 84 11.96 0.59 6.68
N ARG A 85 10.92 0.05 6.07
CA ARG A 85 9.56 0.01 6.62
C ARG A 85 9.52 -0.74 7.95
N ARG A 86 10.16 -1.91 8.06
CA ARG A 86 10.24 -2.66 9.33
C ARG A 86 10.81 -1.84 10.47
N VAL A 87 11.88 -1.08 10.21
CA VAL A 87 12.49 -0.19 11.21
C VAL A 87 11.53 0.95 11.60
N LYS A 88 10.91 1.61 10.61
CA LYS A 88 9.99 2.73 10.86
C LYS A 88 8.74 2.31 11.62
N GLU A 89 8.22 1.11 11.37
CA GLU A 89 7.12 0.54 12.16
C GLU A 89 7.50 0.31 13.63
N GLN A 90 8.71 -0.15 13.92
CA GLN A 90 9.15 -0.26 15.33
C GLN A 90 9.31 1.13 15.96
N LEU A 91 9.85 2.10 15.22
CA LEU A 91 9.96 3.48 15.69
C LEU A 91 8.59 4.11 15.95
N LYS A 92 7.57 3.80 15.13
CA LYS A 92 6.19 4.23 15.34
C LYS A 92 5.61 3.68 16.65
N LYS A 93 5.92 2.42 17.02
CA LYS A 93 5.48 1.85 18.30
C LYS A 93 6.12 2.55 19.50
N ILE A 94 7.37 2.99 19.38
CA ILE A 94 8.14 3.60 20.48
C ILE A 94 7.91 5.12 20.57
N GLY A 95 7.98 5.82 19.44
CA GLY A 95 7.93 7.29 19.32
C GLY A 95 6.57 7.85 18.92
N GLY A 96 5.52 7.02 18.87
CA GLY A 96 4.15 7.44 18.67
C GLY A 96 3.94 8.25 17.38
N MET A 97 3.36 9.46 17.51
CA MET A 97 2.91 10.29 16.39
C MET A 97 4.03 10.91 15.55
N GLU A 98 5.31 10.81 15.91
CA GLU A 98 6.40 11.38 15.09
C GLU A 98 6.72 10.54 13.84
N PHE A 99 6.26 9.29 13.79
CA PHE A 99 6.62 8.33 12.74
C PHE A 99 5.40 7.74 12.01
N TYR A 100 4.29 8.49 11.92
CA TYR A 100 3.05 8.01 11.29
C TYR A 100 3.16 7.76 9.79
N ASP A 101 4.11 8.42 9.12
CA ASP A 101 4.26 8.34 7.68
C ASP A 101 5.01 7.07 7.24
N VAL A 102 4.31 5.93 7.25
CA VAL A 102 4.89 4.61 6.92
C VAL A 102 4.60 4.17 5.47
N HIS A 103 4.16 5.11 4.63
CA HIS A 103 3.72 4.83 3.26
C HIS A 103 4.91 4.89 2.31
N PHE A 104 5.68 3.81 2.27
CA PHE A 104 6.80 3.67 1.35
C PHE A 104 6.32 3.29 -0.05
N SER A 105 6.48 4.21 -0.99
CA SER A 105 6.21 4.00 -2.42
C SER A 105 7.42 4.33 -3.28
N TYR A 106 7.42 3.78 -4.49
CA TYR A 106 8.31 4.17 -5.57
C TYR A 106 7.51 4.28 -6.87
N ILE A 107 7.97 5.15 -7.77
CA ILE A 107 7.39 5.40 -9.08
C ILE A 107 8.35 4.86 -10.12
N ASP A 108 7.83 4.08 -11.04
CA ASP A 108 8.58 3.64 -12.21
C ASP A 108 8.63 4.76 -13.26
N ASN A 109 9.82 5.09 -13.77
CA ASN A 109 9.98 6.18 -14.74
C ASN A 109 9.37 5.84 -16.12
N ASP A 110 9.26 4.57 -16.48
CA ASP A 110 8.76 4.15 -17.80
C ASP A 110 7.24 4.06 -17.82
N THR A 111 6.64 3.48 -16.78
CA THR A 111 5.17 3.28 -16.70
C THR A 111 4.46 4.42 -15.96
N LEU A 112 5.20 5.23 -15.18
CA LEU A 112 4.66 6.25 -14.27
C LEU A 112 3.70 5.69 -13.21
N GLU A 113 3.69 4.37 -13.01
CA GLU A 113 2.88 3.72 -11.99
C GLU A 113 3.55 3.84 -10.61
N GLU A 114 2.75 4.17 -9.60
CA GLU A 114 3.20 4.22 -8.21
C GLU A 114 2.97 2.86 -7.53
N HIS A 115 4.06 2.23 -7.08
CA HIS A 115 4.05 0.95 -6.40
C HIS A 115 4.26 1.14 -4.90
N PHE A 116 3.32 0.60 -4.12
CA PHE A 116 3.39 0.61 -2.66
C PHE A 116 4.00 -0.69 -2.14
N VAL A 117 5.07 -0.57 -1.35
CA VAL A 117 5.77 -1.73 -0.82
C VAL A 117 5.19 -2.13 0.54
N SER A 118 4.56 -3.30 0.58
CA SER A 118 4.02 -3.90 1.81
C SER A 118 4.95 -4.95 2.41
N VAL A 119 4.86 -5.11 3.73
CA VAL A 119 5.65 -6.06 4.51
C VAL A 119 4.73 -7.24 4.86
N LYS A 120 5.12 -8.46 4.49
CA LYS A 120 4.29 -9.67 4.69
C LYS A 120 4.01 -9.94 6.17
N GLU A 121 4.95 -9.56 7.04
CA GLU A 121 4.82 -9.70 8.49
C GLU A 121 3.78 -8.75 9.11
N GLN A 122 3.34 -7.72 8.37
CA GLN A 122 2.13 -6.96 8.71
C GLN A 122 0.83 -7.68 8.33
N GLY A 123 0.89 -8.98 8.04
CA GLY A 123 -0.25 -9.90 8.02
C GLY A 123 -0.93 -10.12 9.37
N GLY A 124 -0.81 -9.19 10.33
CA GLY A 124 -1.78 -9.03 11.39
C GLY A 124 -2.97 -8.27 10.83
N GLY A 125 -3.68 -8.91 9.89
CA GLY A 125 -4.78 -8.30 9.16
C GLY A 125 -5.87 -7.83 10.11
N GLY A 126 -5.85 -6.54 10.44
CA GLY A 126 -7.11 -5.86 10.67
C GLY A 126 -7.98 -6.12 9.45
N LEU A 127 -9.27 -6.38 9.67
CA LEU A 127 -10.24 -6.44 8.56
C LEU A 127 -10.26 -5.14 7.73
N ILE A 128 -9.66 -4.07 8.26
CA ILE A 128 -9.40 -2.78 7.62
C ILE A 128 -7.92 -2.71 7.23
N PRO A 129 -7.58 -2.46 5.95
CA PRO A 129 -6.20 -2.24 5.53
C PRO A 129 -5.66 -0.94 6.14
N ASP A 130 -4.41 -0.97 6.61
CA ASP A 130 -3.71 0.22 7.06
C ASP A 130 -3.30 1.08 5.85
N GLY A 131 -3.95 2.25 5.70
CA GLY A 131 -3.64 3.25 4.69
C GLY A 131 -4.89 3.98 4.15
N PRO A 132 -4.73 5.03 3.32
CA PRO A 132 -5.85 5.67 2.66
C PRO A 132 -6.54 4.66 1.75
N ALA A 133 -7.79 4.32 2.08
CA ALA A 133 -8.58 3.41 1.27
C ALA A 133 -8.83 4.01 -0.12
N LYS A 134 -9.00 3.16 -1.14
CA LYS A 134 -9.39 3.61 -2.47
C LYS A 134 -10.67 4.47 -2.36
N PRO A 135 -10.82 5.56 -3.14
CA PRO A 135 -12.04 6.35 -3.15
C PRO A 135 -13.26 5.45 -3.37
N GLY A 136 -14.29 5.62 -2.52
CA GLY A 136 -15.49 4.77 -2.54
C GLY A 136 -15.44 3.57 -1.59
N PHE A 137 -14.33 3.30 -0.90
CA PHE A 137 -14.26 2.28 0.15
C PHE A 137 -14.44 2.92 1.53
N LEU A 138 -15.39 2.40 2.31
CA LEU A 138 -15.65 2.82 3.68
C LEU A 138 -15.81 1.59 4.58
N TYR A 139 -15.15 1.61 5.73
CA TYR A 139 -15.30 0.59 6.77
C TYR A 139 -16.10 1.17 7.92
N THR A 140 -17.13 0.46 8.37
CA THR A 140 -17.99 0.87 9.48
C THR A 140 -18.27 -0.30 10.40
N ILE A 141 -18.49 -0.02 11.67
CA ILE A 141 -18.84 -1.03 12.67
C ILE A 141 -20.33 -0.88 12.93
N GLY A 142 -21.06 -1.99 12.93
CA GLY A 142 -22.48 -2.00 13.24
C GLY A 142 -22.83 -3.20 14.11
N LEU A 143 -23.98 -3.11 14.78
CA LEU A 143 -24.51 -4.21 15.56
C LEU A 143 -25.39 -5.06 14.65
N SER A 144 -25.13 -6.36 14.63
CA SER A 144 -26.03 -7.32 13.99
C SER A 144 -27.34 -7.43 14.78
N ASN A 145 -28.39 -7.95 14.15
CA ASN A 145 -29.69 -8.21 14.77
C ASN A 145 -29.63 -9.14 16.01
N LYS A 146 -28.48 -9.80 16.24
CA LYS A 146 -28.19 -10.62 17.45
C LYS A 146 -27.34 -9.90 18.50
N GLY A 147 -27.12 -8.59 18.38
CA GLY A 147 -26.32 -7.79 19.31
C GLY A 147 -24.80 -7.97 19.20
N MET A 148 -24.33 -8.75 18.23
CA MET A 148 -22.89 -8.92 17.97
C MET A 148 -22.35 -7.75 17.15
N PRO A 149 -21.28 -7.06 17.59
CA PRO A 149 -20.60 -6.07 16.78
C PRO A 149 -19.89 -6.74 15.60
N GLY A 150 -20.14 -6.25 14.39
CA GLY A 150 -19.51 -6.70 13.15
C GLY A 150 -18.88 -5.54 12.41
N LEU A 151 -17.82 -5.83 11.64
CA LEU A 151 -17.24 -4.87 10.71
C LEU A 151 -17.87 -5.04 9.32
N TYR A 152 -18.29 -3.91 8.75
CA TYR A 152 -18.90 -3.79 7.45
C TYR A 152 -18.00 -3.01 6.50
N ARG A 153 -17.83 -3.53 5.28
CA ARG A 153 -17.18 -2.83 4.18
C ARG A 153 -18.24 -2.36 3.19
N LEU A 154 -18.32 -1.05 2.99
CA LEU A 154 -19.14 -0.40 1.99
C LEU A 154 -18.24 -0.01 0.81
N GLU A 155 -18.61 -0.46 -0.37
CA GLU A 155 -17.88 -0.20 -1.61
C GLU A 155 -18.81 0.52 -2.58
N LEU A 156 -18.40 1.72 -2.99
CA LEU A 156 -19.13 2.58 -3.91
C LEU A 156 -18.37 2.64 -5.23
N GLN A 157 -18.95 2.07 -6.28
CA GLN A 157 -18.43 2.17 -7.63
C GLN A 157 -19.29 3.12 -8.46
N VAL A 158 -18.64 4.05 -9.15
CA VAL A 158 -19.29 5.07 -9.98
C VAL A 158 -19.04 4.74 -11.45
N THR A 159 -20.07 4.27 -12.16
CA THR A 159 -20.02 3.93 -13.59
C THR A 159 -20.89 4.87 -14.43
N LYS A 160 -20.30 5.53 -15.44
CA LYS A 160 -21.01 6.42 -16.40
C LYS A 160 -22.28 5.73 -16.92
N GLY A 161 -23.48 6.25 -16.62
CA GLY A 161 -24.72 5.46 -16.75
C GLY A 161 -26.03 6.27 -16.69
N SER A 162 -27.08 5.72 -16.06
CA SER A 162 -28.45 6.27 -16.06
C SER A 162 -28.92 6.83 -14.70
N GLY A 163 -28.01 7.04 -13.73
CA GLY A 163 -28.36 7.64 -12.44
C GLY A 163 -29.02 6.70 -11.44
N LYS A 164 -29.05 5.39 -11.75
CA LYS A 164 -29.79 4.42 -10.96
C LYS A 164 -28.89 3.81 -9.88
N LEU A 165 -29.26 3.99 -8.62
CA LEU A 165 -28.62 3.27 -7.52
C LEU A 165 -28.93 1.76 -7.66
N ALA A 166 -27.95 0.92 -7.97
CA ALA A 166 -28.07 -0.53 -7.79
C ALA A 166 -27.38 -0.93 -6.48
N THR A 167 -28.18 -1.47 -5.58
CA THR A 167 -27.70 -2.05 -4.33
C THR A 167 -27.61 -3.55 -4.54
N SER A 168 -26.42 -4.11 -4.45
CA SER A 168 -26.24 -5.56 -4.45
C SER A 168 -25.50 -5.98 -3.19
N GLY A 169 -25.76 -7.20 -2.72
CA GLY A 169 -25.22 -7.66 -1.44
C GLY A 169 -26.06 -7.45 -0.18
N LEU A 170 -27.08 -6.58 -0.23
CA LEU A 170 -28.12 -6.46 0.80
C LEU A 170 -29.20 -7.55 0.61
N TRP A 171 -28.80 -8.81 0.70
CA TRP A 171 -29.74 -9.93 0.60
C TRP A 171 -30.65 -9.91 1.84
N ASN A 172 -31.97 -9.86 1.66
CA ASN A 172 -33.06 -9.93 2.66
C ASN A 172 -33.29 -8.77 3.66
N SER A 173 -32.55 -7.66 3.62
CA SER A 173 -32.70 -6.57 4.60
C SER A 173 -33.46 -5.35 4.06
N SER A 174 -34.80 -5.33 4.11
CA SER A 174 -35.60 -4.20 3.59
C SER A 174 -35.26 -2.87 4.27
N SER A 175 -35.08 -2.88 5.59
CA SER A 175 -34.67 -1.70 6.38
C SER A 175 -33.35 -1.10 5.90
N ALA A 176 -32.31 -1.92 5.66
CA ALA A 176 -31.03 -1.39 5.22
C ALA A 176 -31.06 -0.84 3.78
N LYS A 177 -31.89 -1.41 2.88
CA LYS A 177 -32.08 -0.87 1.52
C LYS A 177 -32.73 0.51 1.56
N GLU A 178 -33.70 0.71 2.44
CA GLU A 178 -34.38 1.98 2.64
C GLU A 178 -33.43 3.04 3.21
N GLN A 179 -32.62 2.70 4.21
CA GLN A 179 -31.63 3.62 4.78
C GLN A 179 -30.58 4.06 3.74
N VAL A 180 -30.10 3.14 2.89
CA VAL A 180 -29.18 3.48 1.80
C VAL A 180 -29.85 4.38 0.76
N LYS A 181 -31.14 4.17 0.46
CA LYS A 181 -31.91 5.02 -0.45
C LYS A 181 -32.11 6.43 0.13
N ILE A 182 -32.45 6.55 1.41
CA ILE A 182 -32.61 7.84 2.10
C ILE A 182 -31.28 8.60 2.10
N ALA A 183 -30.18 7.94 2.42
CA ALA A 183 -28.86 8.54 2.35
C ALA A 183 -28.54 9.04 0.93
N PHE A 184 -28.82 8.24 -0.11
CA PHE A 184 -28.62 8.63 -1.50
C PHE A 184 -29.47 9.85 -1.89
N ASP A 185 -30.75 9.88 -1.51
CA ASP A 185 -31.65 11.00 -1.79
C ASP A 185 -31.21 12.27 -1.04
N TYR A 186 -30.73 12.14 0.20
CA TYR A 186 -30.13 13.24 0.96
C TYR A 186 -28.88 13.81 0.27
N PHE A 187 -27.97 12.95 -0.21
CA PHE A 187 -26.79 13.38 -0.96
C PHE A 187 -27.18 14.07 -2.27
N LYS A 188 -28.20 13.56 -2.97
CA LYS A 188 -28.72 14.17 -4.19
C LYS A 188 -29.29 15.56 -3.93
N ALA A 189 -30.04 15.75 -2.83
CA ALA A 189 -30.62 17.04 -2.46
C ALA A 189 -29.57 18.08 -2.01
N ASN A 190 -28.47 17.62 -1.40
CA ASN A 190 -27.42 18.48 -0.84
C ASN A 190 -26.13 18.53 -1.68
N ALA A 191 -26.15 18.02 -2.90
CA ALA A 191 -24.97 17.90 -3.76
C ALA A 191 -24.27 19.26 -3.97
N SER A 192 -25.02 20.34 -4.13
CA SER A 192 -24.50 21.70 -4.34
C SER A 192 -23.73 22.27 -3.15
N ARG A 193 -23.92 21.75 -1.94
CA ARG A 193 -23.22 22.18 -0.72
C ARG A 193 -21.98 21.33 -0.43
N ILE A 194 -21.97 20.08 -0.90
CA ILE A 194 -20.93 19.09 -0.58
C ILE A 194 -19.83 19.09 -1.64
N SER A 195 -20.14 19.42 -2.90
CA SER A 195 -19.13 19.55 -3.96
C SER A 195 -19.23 20.89 -4.69
N VAL A 196 -18.09 21.58 -4.80
CA VAL A 196 -17.94 22.85 -5.54
C VAL A 196 -18.15 22.67 -7.06
N ALA A 197 -18.09 21.43 -7.55
CA ALA A 197 -18.30 21.06 -8.96
C ALA A 197 -19.72 20.51 -9.21
N ALA A 198 -20.74 21.33 -8.99
CA ALA A 198 -22.15 20.93 -9.11
C ALA A 198 -22.67 20.76 -10.55
N LYS A 199 -21.83 20.50 -11.56
CA LYS A 199 -22.25 20.53 -12.98
C LYS A 199 -22.00 19.30 -13.84
N SER A 200 -21.77 18.12 -13.25
CA SER A 200 -21.73 16.88 -14.05
C SER A 200 -22.09 15.60 -13.29
N TRP A 201 -23.14 15.63 -12.46
CA TRP A 201 -23.82 14.38 -12.10
C TRP A 201 -24.89 14.02 -13.14
N SER A 202 -24.50 13.93 -14.40
CA SER A 202 -25.34 13.27 -15.40
C SER A 202 -25.22 11.78 -15.13
N MET A 203 -26.18 11.26 -14.37
CA MET A 203 -26.63 9.87 -14.44
C MET A 203 -25.49 8.83 -14.33
N THR A 204 -25.39 8.19 -13.16
CA THR A 204 -24.39 7.16 -12.89
C THR A 204 -25.06 6.00 -12.16
N SER A 205 -24.93 4.78 -12.68
CA SER A 205 -25.48 3.60 -12.01
C SER A 205 -24.45 3.04 -11.03
N ILE A 206 -24.87 2.78 -9.80
CA ILE A 206 -24.01 2.23 -8.73
C ILE A 206 -24.19 0.72 -8.74
N CYS A 207 -23.13 -0.07 -8.62
CA CYS A 207 -23.21 -1.52 -8.47
C CYS A 207 -22.38 -1.92 -7.25
N MET A 208 -23.01 -2.53 -6.25
CA MET A 208 -22.38 -2.90 -4.97
C MET A 208 -22.20 -4.41 -4.93
N TRP A 209 -21.03 -4.96 -4.60
CA TRP A 209 -20.86 -6.40 -4.37
C TRP A 209 -20.72 -6.67 -2.87
N TRP A 210 -21.50 -7.61 -2.33
CA TRP A 210 -21.20 -8.23 -1.02
C TRP A 210 -21.12 -9.74 -1.14
N ASN A 211 -20.32 -10.30 -0.24
CA ASN A 211 -20.50 -11.66 0.27
C ASN A 211 -21.19 -11.64 1.66
N TYR A 212 -22.42 -12.15 1.68
CA TYR A 212 -23.22 -12.74 2.79
C TYR A 212 -23.81 -11.93 3.98
N ARG A 213 -25.16 -11.86 3.95
CA ARG A 213 -26.23 -12.22 4.94
C ARG A 213 -26.66 -11.27 6.13
N ILE A 214 -27.65 -10.39 5.84
CA ILE A 214 -28.90 -9.92 6.55
C ILE A 214 -28.85 -9.42 8.03
N PRO A 215 -29.81 -8.58 8.53
CA PRO A 215 -30.14 -7.17 8.26
C PRO A 215 -29.93 -6.24 9.50
N GLY A 216 -29.79 -4.91 9.30
CA GLY A 216 -30.29 -3.90 10.25
C GLY A 216 -29.31 -2.79 10.72
N HIS A 217 -29.79 -1.54 10.59
CA HIS A 217 -29.31 -0.23 11.09
C HIS A 217 -27.83 0.16 10.94
N LEU A 218 -27.59 1.13 10.03
CA LEU A 218 -26.31 1.77 9.75
C LEU A 218 -26.34 3.23 10.27
N VAL A 219 -25.44 3.59 11.18
CA VAL A 219 -25.16 4.99 11.53
C VAL A 219 -23.87 5.39 10.83
N ILE A 220 -23.92 6.39 9.97
CA ILE A 220 -22.78 6.85 9.16
C ILE A 220 -22.10 8.01 9.88
N TRP A 221 -20.81 7.86 10.20
CA TRP A 221 -19.94 8.97 10.61
C TRP A 221 -19.20 9.53 9.39
N LEU A 222 -19.29 10.85 9.20
CA LEU A 222 -18.60 11.59 8.14
C LEU A 222 -17.13 11.81 8.53
N CYS A 223 -16.21 11.28 7.71
CA CYS A 223 -14.83 11.75 7.72
C CYS A 223 -14.71 12.89 6.71
N ARG A 224 -14.37 14.09 7.23
CA ARG A 224 -14.18 15.32 6.46
C ARG A 224 -12.86 15.21 5.71
N VAL A 225 -12.88 15.41 4.39
CA VAL A 225 -11.66 15.69 3.59
C VAL A 225 -11.17 17.09 3.92
#